data_AF-A0A140DW14-F1
#
_entry.id   AF-A0A140DW14-F1
#
_cell.length_a   1.000
_cell.length_b   1.000
_cell.length_c   1.000
_cell.angle_alpha   90.00
_cell.angle_beta   90.00
_cell.angle_gamma   90.00
#
_symmetry.space_group_name_H-M   'P 1'
#
loop_
_entity.id
_entity.type
_entity.pdbx_description
1 polymer ?
#
loop_
_entity_poly.entity_id
_entity_poly.type
_entity_poly.pdbx_seq_one_letter_code
_entity_poly.pdbx_strand_id
1 'polypeptide(L)'
;MTAKNAIPEWVLHCLEQYGNCAVGRALTKKLGKDKLLEELEAAGFPCELEILSDQKDTSPYPKDGTYIVTLKTQAPDPRPKKEDGE
;
A
#
# COMPACT_ATOMS: atom_id res chain seq x y z
N MET A 1 21.33 -8.04 4.06
CA MET A 1 20.32 -9.04 4.40
C MET A 1 19.15 -8.82 3.45
N THR A 2 19.07 -9.57 2.36
CA THR A 2 18.07 -9.34 1.31
C THR A 2 16.78 -10.01 1.76
N ALA A 3 15.90 -9.24 2.42
CA ALA A 3 14.54 -9.68 2.62
C ALA A 3 14.00 -10.09 1.24
N LYS A 4 13.48 -11.31 1.11
CA LYS A 4 12.80 -11.75 -0.10
C LYS A 4 11.60 -10.82 -0.25
N ASN A 5 11.75 -9.75 -1.02
CA ASN A 5 10.76 -8.69 -1.22
C ASN A 5 9.43 -9.31 -1.63
N ALA A 6 8.58 -9.60 -0.66
CA ALA A 6 7.22 -10.05 -0.89
C ALA A 6 6.43 -8.86 -1.45
N ILE A 7 6.79 -7.64 -1.03
CA ILE A 7 6.30 -6.38 -1.57
C ILE A 7 7.24 -5.88 -2.68
N PRO A 8 6.71 -5.59 -3.88
CA PRO A 8 7.51 -5.03 -4.95
C PRO A 8 7.83 -3.55 -4.71
N GLU A 9 8.97 -3.10 -5.22
CA GLU A 9 9.54 -1.77 -4.96
C GLU A 9 8.60 -0.63 -5.38
N TRP A 10 7.80 -0.81 -6.44
CA TRP A 10 6.82 0.19 -6.88
C TRP A 10 5.75 0.49 -5.82
N VAL A 11 5.42 -0.46 -4.94
CA VAL A 11 4.49 -0.21 -3.83
C VAL A 11 5.12 0.73 -2.83
N LEU A 12 6.37 0.47 -2.46
CA LEU A 12 7.13 1.31 -1.53
C LEU A 12 7.33 2.71 -2.11
N HIS A 13 7.68 2.82 -3.40
CA HIS A 13 7.77 4.11 -4.08
C HIS A 13 6.44 4.86 -4.09
N CYS A 14 5.31 4.20 -4.38
CA CYS A 14 4.01 4.85 -4.33
C CYS A 14 3.67 5.34 -2.92
N LEU A 15 3.92 4.54 -1.89
CA LEU A 15 3.68 4.93 -0.50
C LEU A 15 4.56 6.10 -0.08
N GLU A 16 5.82 6.11 -0.50
CA GLU A 16 6.77 7.17 -0.16
C GLU A 16 6.47 8.49 -0.91
N GLN A 17 5.90 8.41 -2.11
CA GLN A 17 5.57 9.58 -2.95
C GLN A 17 4.17 10.13 -2.67
N TYR A 18 3.17 9.25 -2.54
CA TYR A 18 1.75 9.63 -2.47
C TYR A 18 1.15 9.39 -1.08
N GLY A 19 1.78 8.57 -0.24
CA GLY A 19 1.18 8.11 1.03
C GLY A 19 0.13 7.02 0.85
N ASN A 20 -0.17 6.63 -0.40
CA ASN A 20 -1.07 5.54 -0.74
C ASN A 20 -0.64 4.83 -2.03
N CYS A 21 -1.07 3.58 -2.22
CA CYS A 21 -0.77 2.77 -3.39
C CYS A 21 -1.91 1.82 -3.73
N ALA A 22 -2.31 1.77 -5.01
CA ALA A 22 -3.24 0.77 -5.49
C ALA A 22 -2.50 -0.53 -5.81
N VAL A 23 -2.54 -1.49 -4.88
CA VAL A 23 -1.88 -2.80 -5.02
C VAL A 23 -2.69 -3.78 -5.89
N GLY A 24 -3.99 -3.53 -6.04
CA GLY A 24 -4.90 -4.36 -6.83
C GLY A 24 -5.15 -5.75 -6.23
N ARG A 25 -6.13 -6.47 -6.79
CA ARG A 25 -6.58 -7.77 -6.25
C ARG A 25 -5.51 -8.85 -6.32
N ALA A 26 -4.73 -8.90 -7.39
CA ALA A 26 -3.78 -9.98 -7.65
C ALA A 26 -2.69 -10.04 -6.58
N LEU A 27 -2.18 -8.87 -6.17
CA LEU A 27 -1.12 -8.76 -5.17
C LEU A 27 -1.65 -9.07 -3.77
N THR A 28 -2.77 -8.45 -3.38
CA THR A 28 -3.44 -8.72 -2.10
C THR A 28 -3.84 -10.19 -1.95
N LYS A 29 -4.29 -10.84 -3.03
CA LYS A 29 -4.63 -12.26 -3.01
C LYS A 29 -3.40 -13.18 -2.97
N LYS A 30 -2.30 -12.77 -3.59
CA LYS A 30 -1.05 -13.56 -3.65
C LYS A 30 -0.31 -13.55 -2.31
N LEU A 31 -0.24 -12.41 -1.64
CA LEU A 31 0.35 -12.30 -0.31
C LEU A 31 -0.63 -12.65 0.81
N GLY A 32 -1.89 -12.22 0.68
CA GLY A 32 -2.85 -12.13 1.77
C GLY A 32 -2.86 -10.73 2.38
N LYS A 33 -4.05 -10.22 2.74
CA LYS A 33 -4.21 -8.88 3.33
C LYS A 33 -3.33 -8.67 4.57
N ASP A 34 -3.28 -9.65 5.46
CA ASP A 34 -2.56 -9.55 6.74
C ASP A 34 -1.05 -9.56 6.50
N LYS A 35 -0.59 -10.47 5.64
CA LYS A 35 0.82 -10.58 5.24
C LYS A 35 1.32 -9.31 4.56
N LEU A 36 0.50 -8.71 3.69
CA LEU A 36 0.81 -7.45 3.03
C LEU A 36 1.08 -6.35 4.05
N LEU A 37 0.18 -6.20 5.04
CA LEU A 37 0.29 -5.20 6.09
C LEU A 37 1.49 -5.46 6.99
N GLU A 38 1.74 -6.72 7.38
CA GLU A 38 2.93 -7.11 8.15
C GLU A 38 4.24 -6.76 7.42
N GLU A 39 4.35 -7.06 6.13
CA GLU A 39 5.58 -6.76 5.37
C GLU A 39 5.78 -5.26 5.17
N LEU A 40 4.69 -4.50 4.97
CA LEU A 40 4.75 -3.03 4.88
C LEU A 40 5.16 -2.42 6.23
N GLU A 41 4.57 -2.86 7.33
CA GLU A 41 4.92 -2.42 8.69
C GLU A 41 6.37 -2.80 9.04
N ALA A 42 6.81 -4.02 8.69
CA ALA A 42 8.19 -4.45 8.85
C ALA A 42 9.18 -3.64 8.01
N ALA A 43 8.75 -3.13 6.85
CA ALA A 43 9.52 -2.21 6.02
C ALA A 43 9.55 -0.76 6.57
N GLY A 44 8.83 -0.48 7.66
CA GLY A 44 8.71 0.87 8.24
C GLY A 44 7.60 1.72 7.64
N PHE A 45 6.71 1.11 6.86
CA PHE A 45 5.54 1.75 6.24
C PHE A 45 4.26 1.20 6.88
N PRO A 46 3.80 1.76 8.02
CA PRO A 46 2.56 1.33 8.66
C PRO A 46 1.37 1.69 7.76
N CYS A 47 0.91 0.70 6.99
CA CYS A 47 -0.18 0.86 6.04
C CYS A 47 -1.50 0.30 6.57
N GLU A 48 -2.59 0.70 5.93
CA GLU A 48 -3.94 0.18 6.05
C GLU A 48 -4.44 -0.24 4.69
N LEU A 49 -5.12 -1.38 4.62
CA LEU A 49 -5.74 -1.85 3.39
C LEU A 49 -7.20 -1.40 3.36
N GLU A 50 -7.54 -0.55 2.41
CA GLU A 50 -8.91 -0.16 2.10
C GLU A 50 -9.34 -0.83 0.79
N ILE A 51 -10.53 -1.43 0.82
CA ILE A 51 -11.13 -2.11 -0.34
C ILE A 51 -12.35 -1.31 -0.74
N LEU A 52 -12.21 -0.49 -1.77
CA LEU A 52 -13.32 0.27 -2.35
C LEU A 52 -13.99 -0.59 -3.42
N SER A 53 -15.25 -0.96 -3.22
CA SER A 53 -16.03 -1.74 -4.19
C SER A 53 -17.35 -1.03 -4.46
N ASP A 54 -17.67 -0.77 -5.73
CA ASP A 54 -18.78 0.11 -6.12
C ASP A 54 -20.18 -0.50 -5.91
N GLN A 55 -20.31 -1.83 -5.84
CA GLN A 55 -21.64 -2.45 -5.88
C GLN A 55 -21.70 -3.66 -4.98
N LYS A 56 -22.52 -3.60 -3.92
CA LYS A 56 -23.16 -4.70 -3.13
C LYS A 56 -22.47 -6.08 -3.07
N ASP A 57 -21.15 -6.14 -3.20
CA ASP A 57 -20.41 -7.39 -3.25
C ASP A 57 -19.89 -7.64 -1.84
N THR A 58 -20.58 -8.53 -1.12
CA THR A 58 -20.22 -8.94 0.24
C THR A 58 -19.06 -9.94 0.24
N SER A 59 -18.43 -10.18 -0.91
CA SER A 59 -17.29 -11.08 -0.99
C SER A 59 -16.09 -10.48 -0.25
N PRO A 60 -15.25 -11.33 0.36
CA PRO A 60 -14.01 -10.88 0.99
C PRO A 60 -12.99 -10.32 -0.02
N TYR A 61 -13.16 -10.61 -1.31
CA TYR A 61 -12.31 -10.12 -2.39
C TYR A 61 -13.16 -9.75 -3.62
N PRO A 62 -13.85 -8.59 -3.61
CA PRO A 62 -14.63 -8.12 -4.75
C PRO A 62 -13.77 -8.11 -6.00
N LYS A 63 -14.34 -8.61 -7.12
CA LYS A 63 -13.63 -8.67 -8.41
C LYS A 63 -13.33 -7.26 -8.94
N ASP A 64 -14.31 -6.38 -8.83
CA ASP A 64 -14.25 -4.97 -9.22
C ASP A 64 -13.85 -4.06 -8.04
N GLY A 65 -13.36 -4.67 -6.96
CA GLY A 65 -12.81 -3.94 -5.82
C GLY A 65 -11.46 -3.33 -6.13
N THR A 66 -11.27 -2.08 -5.76
CA THR A 66 -9.99 -1.40 -5.75
C THR A 66 -9.34 -1.60 -4.38
N TYR A 67 -8.17 -2.23 -4.38
CA TYR A 67 -7.39 -2.52 -3.18
C TYR A 67 -6.32 -1.46 -3.06
N ILE A 68 -6.52 -0.55 -2.12
CA ILE A 68 -5.67 0.61 -1.87
C ILE A 68 -5.00 0.39 -0.53
N VAL A 69 -3.69 0.51 -0.47
CA VAL A 69 -2.96 0.63 0.79
C VAL A 69 -2.66 2.10 1.06
N THR A 70 -2.93 2.56 2.27
CA THR A 70 -2.71 3.97 2.68
C THR A 70 -1.90 3.99 3.97
N LEU A 71 -0.94 4.90 4.12
CA LEU A 71 -0.18 5.02 5.37
C LEU A 71 -1.10 5.51 6.52
N LYS A 72 -1.16 4.72 7.60
CA LYS A 72 -1.92 5.01 8.83
C LYS A 72 -1.44 6.23 9.58
N THR A 73 -0.14 6.40 9.56
CA THR A 73 0.57 7.48 10.23
C THR A 73 1.53 7.98 9.19
N GLN A 74 1.39 9.26 8.86
CA GLN A 74 2.35 10.00 8.07
C GLN A 74 3.75 9.58 8.53
N ALA A 75 4.57 9.17 7.56
CA ALA A 75 5.98 8.90 7.80
C ALA A 75 6.55 10.02 8.70
N PRO A 76 7.49 9.71 9.62
CA PRO A 76 8.07 10.71 10.50
C PRO A 76 8.69 11.83 9.66
N ASP A 77 8.03 12.99 9.68
CA ASP A 77 8.48 14.33 9.27
C ASP A 77 8.93 14.50 7.79
N PRO A 78 8.55 15.60 7.11
CA PRO A 78 8.67 15.73 5.67
C PRO A 78 10.14 15.76 5.24
N ARG A 79 10.51 14.89 4.29
CA ARG A 79 11.58 15.29 3.36
C ARG A 79 11.17 16.65 2.77
N PRO A 80 12.06 17.64 2.75
CA PRO A 80 11.71 18.98 2.27
C PRO A 80 11.09 18.84 0.90
N LYS A 81 9.91 19.43 0.71
CA LYS A 81 9.38 19.73 -0.63
C LYS A 81 10.55 20.28 -1.42
N LYS A 82 10.96 19.59 -2.49
CA LYS A 82 11.71 20.28 -3.53
C LYS A 82 10.72 21.28 -4.12
N GLU A 83 10.76 22.49 -3.58
CA GLU A 83 10.48 23.70 -4.34
C GLU A 83 11.46 23.70 -5.51
N ASP A 84 11.08 23.05 -6.61
CA ASP A 84 11.67 23.37 -7.90
C ASP A 84 10.91 24.60 -8.39
N GLY A 85 11.34 25.74 -7.84
CA GLY A 85 11.14 27.02 -8.47
C GLY A 85 12.21 27.16 -9.53
N GLU A 86 11.80 27.23 -10.79
CA GLU A 86 12.35 28.18 -11.77
C GLU A 86 11.30 28.49 -12.85
#